data_AF-A0A1I7LBW7-F1
#
_entry.id   AF-A0A1I7LBW7-F1
#
_cell.length_a   1.000
_cell.length_b   1.000
_cell.length_c   1.000
_cell.angle_alpha   90.00
_cell.angle_beta   90.00
_cell.angle_gamma   90.00
#
_symmetry.space_group_name_H-M   'P 1'
#
loop_
_entity.id
_entity.type
_entity.pdbx_description
1 polymer ?
#
loop_
_entity_poly.entity_id
_entity_poly.type
_entity_poly.pdbx_seq_one_letter_code
_entity_poly.pdbx_strand_id
1 'polypeptide(L)'
;MWFYGGRFDASMGGAAAGIVVENVFIRASDIAANRIYSPGPGPIADADQRPLSYFIAHEVTHSDVARRFGRLMMLRYPMWLVEGYADYVGKGGDFDFDLNHKLFMEGDRAMNFGSSGLYREFHLKTAYLLDKQRKTLSQVFSDPPGDAQVETWLREYRPLRDFKDR
;
A
#
# COMPACT_ATOMS: atom_id res chain seq x y z
N MET A 1 13.82 19.14 -13.93
CA MET A 1 12.58 19.89 -13.65
C MET A 1 11.58 19.50 -14.75
N TRP A 2 10.79 18.45 -14.53
CA TRP A 2 9.92 17.87 -15.58
C TRP A 2 8.46 18.15 -15.23
N PHE A 3 7.91 19.16 -15.91
CA PHE A 3 6.48 19.47 -15.92
C PHE A 3 5.84 18.79 -17.14
N TYR A 4 4.75 18.06 -16.90
CA TYR A 4 3.78 17.53 -17.86
C TYR A 4 4.24 16.50 -18.92
N GLY A 5 3.46 15.42 -18.99
CA GLY A 5 3.43 14.52 -20.13
C GLY A 5 2.47 13.38 -19.82
N GLY A 6 1.24 13.49 -20.31
CA GLY A 6 0.21 12.45 -20.30
C GLY A 6 0.62 11.23 -21.13
N ARG A 7 1.67 10.52 -20.69
CA ARG A 7 1.95 9.17 -21.11
C ARG A 7 1.27 8.26 -20.11
N PHE A 8 0.05 7.92 -20.43
CA PHE A 8 -0.65 6.84 -19.77
C PHE A 8 0.08 5.54 -20.10
N ASP A 9 0.81 5.00 -19.13
CA ASP A 9 1.46 3.71 -19.30
C ASP A 9 0.48 2.60 -18.89
N ALA A 10 -0.02 1.88 -19.90
CA ALA A 10 -0.87 0.72 -19.71
C ALA A 10 -0.15 -0.47 -19.05
N SER A 11 1.12 -0.34 -18.67
CA SER A 11 1.85 -1.29 -17.83
C SER A 11 1.44 -1.20 -16.35
N MET A 12 0.89 -0.07 -15.89
CA MET A 12 0.50 0.16 -14.48
C MET A 12 -0.98 -0.16 -14.21
N GLY A 13 -1.31 -0.55 -12.98
CA GLY A 13 -2.67 -0.91 -12.55
C GLY A 13 -3.61 0.32 -12.45
N GLY A 14 -3.03 1.44 -12.03
CA GLY A 14 -3.62 2.77 -11.98
C GLY A 14 -2.50 3.81 -11.82
N ALA A 15 -2.81 5.09 -12.02
CA ALA A 15 -1.89 6.18 -11.72
C ALA A 15 -2.65 7.47 -11.38
N ALA A 16 -2.25 8.14 -10.30
CA ALA A 16 -2.58 9.54 -10.04
C ALA A 16 -1.64 10.48 -10.83
N ALA A 17 -2.21 11.34 -11.69
CA ALA A 17 -1.40 12.17 -12.59
C ALA A 17 -0.87 13.48 -11.94
N GLY A 18 0.21 13.39 -11.17
CA GLY A 18 1.16 14.49 -11.00
C GLY A 18 0.82 15.59 -9.99
N ILE A 19 1.80 16.49 -9.79
CA ILE A 19 1.81 17.54 -8.76
C ILE A 19 0.66 18.54 -8.90
N VAL A 20 -0.03 18.60 -10.06
CA VAL A 20 -1.04 19.63 -10.37
C VAL A 20 -2.48 19.10 -10.55
N VAL A 21 -2.69 17.85 -11.01
CA VAL A 21 -4.04 17.33 -11.30
C VAL A 21 -4.34 16.05 -10.51
N GLU A 22 -5.50 16.03 -9.85
CA GLU A 22 -5.99 14.93 -8.99
C GLU A 22 -6.80 13.90 -9.80
N ASN A 23 -6.36 13.64 -11.02
CA ASN A 23 -7.05 12.66 -11.86
C ASN A 23 -6.52 11.27 -11.53
N VAL A 24 -7.44 10.39 -11.14
CA VAL A 24 -7.20 8.95 -11.03
C VAL A 24 -7.49 8.33 -12.38
N PHE A 25 -6.52 7.62 -12.91
CA PHE A 25 -6.68 6.86 -14.12
C PHE A 25 -6.46 5.39 -13.83
N ILE A 26 -7.44 4.58 -14.20
CA ILE A 26 -7.36 3.13 -14.09
C ILE A 26 -7.36 2.56 -15.50
N ARG A 27 -6.59 1.49 -15.69
CA ARG A 27 -6.52 0.77 -16.96
C ARG A 27 -7.85 0.12 -17.37
N ALA A 28 -7.84 -0.49 -18.56
CA ALA A 28 -8.96 -1.30 -19.04
C ALA A 28 -9.39 -2.31 -17.97
N SER A 29 -10.68 -2.31 -17.66
CA SER A 29 -11.26 -3.04 -16.54
C SER A 29 -12.66 -3.55 -16.88
N ASP A 30 -13.07 -4.56 -16.13
CA ASP A 30 -14.43 -5.09 -16.14
C ASP A 30 -15.09 -4.63 -14.85
N ILE A 31 -15.91 -3.58 -14.98
CA ILE A 31 -16.58 -2.93 -13.85
C ILE A 31 -17.52 -3.92 -13.14
N ALA A 32 -18.27 -4.71 -13.90
CA ALA A 32 -19.26 -5.63 -13.35
C ALA A 32 -18.60 -6.76 -12.56
N ALA A 33 -17.45 -7.26 -13.04
CA ALA A 33 -16.68 -8.30 -12.36
C ALA A 33 -15.65 -7.75 -11.35
N ASN A 34 -15.64 -6.44 -11.08
CA ASN A 34 -14.71 -5.78 -10.16
C ASN A 34 -13.24 -6.16 -10.38
N ARG A 35 -12.78 -6.19 -11.64
CA ARG A 35 -11.42 -6.62 -12.00
C ARG A 35 -10.77 -5.69 -13.03
N ILE A 36 -9.45 -5.60 -12.99
CA ILE A 36 -8.66 -4.96 -14.04
C ILE A 36 -8.06 -6.02 -14.98
N TYR A 37 -7.87 -5.69 -16.25
CA TYR A 37 -7.17 -6.58 -17.19
C TYR A 37 -5.66 -6.48 -17.00
N SER A 38 -4.91 -7.58 -17.12
CA SER A 38 -3.45 -7.55 -16.94
C SER A 38 -2.73 -6.70 -18.01
N PRO A 39 -1.59 -6.06 -17.67
CA PRO A 39 -0.70 -5.40 -18.66
C PRO A 39 -0.02 -6.33 -19.64
N GLY A 40 0.11 -7.61 -19.29
CA GLY A 40 0.86 -8.57 -20.07
C GLY A 40 0.11 -9.88 -20.24
N PRO A 41 0.78 -10.90 -20.80
CA PRO A 41 0.17 -12.19 -21.09
C PRO A 41 -0.18 -13.00 -19.82
N GLY A 42 0.41 -12.66 -18.66
CA GLY A 42 0.18 -13.35 -17.39
C GLY A 42 -0.92 -12.68 -16.54
N PRO A 43 -1.47 -13.37 -15.53
CA PRO A 43 -2.39 -12.77 -14.58
C PRO A 43 -1.70 -11.67 -13.75
N ILE A 44 -2.51 -10.79 -13.16
CA ILE A 44 -2.02 -9.86 -12.14
C ILE A 44 -1.64 -10.66 -10.89
N ALA A 45 -0.48 -10.36 -10.32
CA ALA A 45 -0.07 -10.95 -9.06
C ALA A 45 -1.04 -10.52 -7.93
N ASP A 46 -1.46 -11.50 -7.13
CA ASP A 46 -2.44 -11.35 -6.04
C ASP A 46 -3.74 -10.66 -6.49
N ALA A 47 -4.26 -11.04 -7.68
CA ALA A 47 -5.45 -10.44 -8.27
C ALA A 47 -6.71 -10.58 -7.39
N ASP A 48 -6.79 -11.62 -6.56
CA ASP A 48 -7.84 -11.85 -5.58
C ASP A 48 -7.87 -10.76 -4.51
N GLN A 49 -6.70 -10.28 -4.07
CA GLN A 49 -6.56 -9.19 -3.09
C GLN A 49 -6.49 -7.80 -3.73
N ARG A 50 -6.55 -7.74 -5.07
CA ARG A 50 -6.40 -6.50 -5.85
C ARG A 50 -7.52 -6.37 -6.89
N PRO A 51 -8.79 -6.32 -6.47
CA PRO A 51 -9.90 -6.03 -7.37
C PRO A 51 -9.82 -4.61 -7.93
N LEU A 52 -10.68 -4.29 -8.89
CA LEU A 52 -10.79 -2.94 -9.44
C LEU A 52 -11.04 -1.88 -8.34
N SER A 53 -11.91 -2.17 -7.38
CA SER A 53 -12.18 -1.29 -6.24
C SER A 53 -10.93 -1.00 -5.42
N TYR A 54 -10.03 -1.97 -5.26
CA TYR A 54 -8.74 -1.77 -4.60
C TYR A 54 -7.90 -0.74 -5.35
N PHE A 55 -7.77 -0.87 -6.68
CA PHE A 55 -6.97 0.07 -7.48
C PHE A 55 -7.54 1.48 -7.44
N ILE A 56 -8.87 1.63 -7.52
CA ILE A 56 -9.52 2.95 -7.40
C ILE A 56 -9.20 3.57 -6.03
N ALA A 57 -9.40 2.82 -4.95
CA ALA A 57 -9.17 3.32 -3.60
C ALA A 57 -7.68 3.63 -3.33
N HIS A 58 -6.75 2.81 -3.83
CA HIS A 58 -5.31 3.05 -3.76
C HIS A 58 -4.92 4.39 -4.38
N GLU A 59 -5.33 4.62 -5.64
CA GLU A 59 -4.98 5.85 -6.36
C GLU A 59 -5.67 7.10 -5.80
N VAL A 60 -6.93 6.97 -5.33
CA VAL A 60 -7.62 8.06 -4.61
C VAL A 60 -6.88 8.40 -3.32
N THR A 61 -6.31 7.41 -2.62
CA THR A 61 -5.57 7.63 -1.37
C THR A 61 -4.33 8.48 -1.59
N HIS A 62 -3.61 8.30 -2.72
CA HIS A 62 -2.50 9.19 -3.07
C HIS A 62 -2.94 10.66 -3.17
N SER A 63 -4.12 10.90 -3.74
CA SER A 63 -4.69 12.25 -3.84
C SER A 63 -5.08 12.80 -2.45
N ASP A 64 -5.71 11.99 -1.60
CA ASP A 64 -6.07 12.38 -0.23
C ASP A 64 -4.82 12.71 0.61
N VAL A 65 -3.78 11.88 0.56
CA VAL A 65 -2.49 12.11 1.21
C VAL A 65 -1.85 13.40 0.71
N ALA A 66 -1.85 13.64 -0.60
CA ALA A 66 -1.31 14.87 -1.17
C ALA A 66 -2.07 16.13 -0.72
N ARG A 67 -3.40 16.05 -0.54
CA ARG A 67 -4.22 17.15 -0.03
C ARG A 67 -3.95 17.43 1.45
N ARG A 68 -3.73 16.39 2.27
CA ARG A 68 -3.51 16.52 3.72
C ARG A 68 -2.08 16.91 4.09
N PHE A 69 -1.09 16.35 3.40
CA PHE A 69 0.32 16.45 3.79
C PHE A 69 1.20 17.18 2.76
N GLY A 70 0.60 17.65 1.67
CA GLY A 70 1.22 18.50 0.66
C GLY A 70 1.49 17.77 -0.67
N ARG A 71 1.46 18.53 -1.77
CA ARG A 71 1.52 18.00 -3.15
C ARG A 71 2.86 17.38 -3.54
N LEU A 72 3.90 17.61 -2.73
CA LEU A 72 5.23 17.01 -2.89
C LEU A 72 5.43 15.78 -1.98
N MET A 73 4.34 15.14 -1.55
CA MET A 73 4.38 14.02 -0.59
C MET A 73 5.34 12.89 -1.03
N MET A 74 5.39 12.57 -2.33
CA MET A 74 6.29 11.54 -2.88
C MET A 74 7.79 11.85 -2.71
N LEU A 75 8.15 13.12 -2.56
CA LEU A 75 9.54 13.55 -2.32
C LEU A 75 9.85 13.70 -0.83
N ARG A 76 8.81 13.87 0.00
CA ARG A 76 8.92 14.15 1.42
C ARG A 76 8.87 12.88 2.27
N TYR A 77 8.06 11.91 1.87
CA TYR A 77 7.77 10.72 2.66
C TYR A 77 8.42 9.48 2.05
N PRO A 78 8.81 8.50 2.89
CA PRO A 78 9.36 7.26 2.39
C PRO A 78 8.30 6.47 1.61
N MET A 79 8.72 5.80 0.53
CA MET A 79 7.84 5.04 -0.35
C MET A 79 7.00 4.00 0.41
N TRP A 80 7.61 3.30 1.39
CA TRP A 80 6.89 2.30 2.17
C TRP A 80 5.66 2.87 2.87
N LEU A 81 5.71 4.13 3.32
CA LEU A 81 4.61 4.76 4.03
C LEU A 81 3.51 5.19 3.06
N VAL A 82 3.91 5.80 1.94
CA VAL A 82 2.95 6.31 0.95
C VAL A 82 2.22 5.16 0.26
N GLU A 83 2.96 4.20 -0.31
CA GLU A 83 2.36 3.05 -0.97
C GLU A 83 1.71 2.10 0.03
N GLY A 84 2.29 1.93 1.23
CA GLY A 84 1.72 1.08 2.27
C GLY A 84 0.38 1.60 2.80
N TYR A 85 0.23 2.91 2.95
CA TYR A 85 -1.06 3.50 3.34
C TYR A 85 -2.09 3.46 2.23
N ALA A 86 -1.68 3.67 0.97
CA ALA A 86 -2.56 3.45 -0.16
C ALA A 86 -3.02 1.97 -0.24
N ASP A 87 -2.13 1.03 0.03
CA ASP A 87 -2.44 -0.41 0.10
C ASP A 87 -3.37 -0.75 1.27
N TYR A 88 -3.18 -0.10 2.43
CA TYR A 88 -4.01 -0.24 3.62
C TYR A 88 -5.46 0.19 3.34
N VAL A 89 -5.64 1.37 2.77
CA VAL A 89 -6.96 1.87 2.38
C VAL A 89 -7.54 1.04 1.23
N GLY A 90 -6.73 0.73 0.22
CA GLY A 90 -7.15 -0.01 -0.98
C GLY A 90 -7.71 -1.38 -0.65
N LYS A 91 -7.09 -2.12 0.28
CA LYS A 91 -7.58 -3.45 0.68
C LYS A 91 -8.76 -3.37 1.64
N GLY A 92 -9.04 -2.22 2.26
CA GLY A 92 -10.28 -1.99 3.00
C GLY A 92 -10.56 -2.96 4.15
N GLY A 93 -9.51 -3.50 4.77
CA GLY A 93 -9.60 -4.52 5.83
C GLY A 93 -9.41 -5.96 5.35
N ASP A 94 -9.32 -6.21 4.04
CA ASP A 94 -8.94 -7.52 3.47
C ASP A 94 -7.42 -7.73 3.54
N PHE A 95 -6.90 -7.78 4.76
CA PHE A 95 -5.49 -8.01 5.04
C PHE A 95 -5.32 -8.74 6.38
N ASP A 96 -4.89 -10.00 6.32
CA ASP A 96 -4.58 -10.78 7.51
C ASP A 96 -3.22 -10.36 8.09
N PHE A 97 -3.26 -9.53 9.13
CA PHE A 97 -2.04 -9.04 9.77
C PHE A 97 -1.16 -10.18 10.29
N ASP A 98 -1.74 -11.18 10.96
CA ASP A 98 -0.97 -12.19 11.68
C ASP A 98 -0.29 -13.17 10.71
N LEU A 99 -0.98 -13.53 9.62
CA LEU A 99 -0.39 -14.27 8.51
C LEU A 99 0.78 -13.50 7.87
N ASN A 100 0.57 -12.23 7.54
CA ASN A 100 1.61 -11.43 6.89
C ASN A 100 2.78 -11.15 7.82
N HIS A 101 2.54 -11.00 9.13
CA HIS A 101 3.59 -10.89 10.14
C HIS A 101 4.41 -12.17 10.23
N LYS A 102 3.78 -13.34 10.18
CA LYS A 102 4.47 -14.63 10.11
C LYS A 102 5.35 -14.73 8.85
N LEU A 103 4.80 -14.42 7.68
CA LEU A 103 5.57 -14.42 6.41
C LEU A 103 6.77 -13.47 6.47
N PHE A 104 6.61 -12.31 7.11
CA PHE A 104 7.70 -11.36 7.33
C PHE A 104 8.81 -11.95 8.22
N MET A 105 8.43 -12.66 9.29
CA MET A 105 9.39 -13.32 10.17
C MET A 105 10.14 -14.47 9.49
N GLU A 106 9.47 -15.17 8.56
CA GLU A 106 10.04 -16.26 7.76
C GLU A 106 10.90 -15.76 6.58
N GLY A 107 10.86 -14.45 6.27
CA GLY A 107 11.59 -13.87 5.15
C GLY A 107 11.00 -14.25 3.80
N ASP A 108 9.68 -14.43 3.72
CA ASP A 108 8.99 -14.82 2.49
C ASP A 108 9.24 -13.80 1.36
N ARG A 109 9.39 -14.28 0.13
CA ARG A 109 9.65 -13.45 -1.06
C ARG A 109 8.56 -12.41 -1.31
N ALA A 110 7.29 -12.73 -1.02
CA ALA A 110 6.18 -11.79 -1.14
C ALA A 110 6.28 -10.60 -0.16
N MET A 111 7.05 -10.75 0.92
CA MET A 111 7.33 -9.70 1.89
C MET A 111 8.57 -8.89 1.55
N ASN A 112 9.13 -9.04 0.34
CA ASN A 112 10.25 -8.24 -0.12
C ASN A 112 9.87 -7.55 -1.44
N PHE A 113 9.66 -6.24 -1.37
CA PHE A 113 9.27 -5.43 -2.52
C PHE A 113 10.27 -5.53 -3.69
N GLY A 114 11.58 -5.49 -3.40
CA GLY A 114 12.61 -5.56 -4.43
C GLY A 114 12.62 -6.87 -5.24
N SER A 115 12.14 -7.96 -4.65
CA SER A 115 12.11 -9.28 -5.29
C SER A 115 10.75 -9.62 -5.92
N SER A 116 9.65 -9.19 -5.32
CA SER A 116 8.28 -9.53 -5.72
C SER A 116 7.55 -8.42 -6.48
N GLY A 117 7.95 -7.16 -6.28
CA GLY A 117 7.20 -5.99 -6.73
C GLY A 117 5.90 -5.75 -5.96
N LEU A 118 5.61 -6.52 -4.91
CA LEU A 118 4.40 -6.39 -4.10
C LEU A 118 4.62 -5.45 -2.92
N TYR A 119 3.63 -4.61 -2.63
CA TYR A 119 3.64 -3.69 -1.48
C TYR A 119 3.19 -4.36 -0.17
N ARG A 120 3.23 -5.70 -0.10
CA ARG A 120 2.69 -6.47 1.05
C ARG A 120 3.40 -6.14 2.36
N GLU A 121 4.71 -5.98 2.31
CA GLU A 121 5.52 -5.53 3.45
C GLU A 121 5.16 -4.10 3.90
N PHE A 122 4.90 -3.21 2.94
CA PHE A 122 4.55 -1.82 3.21
C PHE A 122 3.16 -1.71 3.85
N HIS A 123 2.21 -2.53 3.40
CA HIS A 123 0.92 -2.68 4.06
C HIS A 123 1.12 -3.16 5.50
N LEU A 124 1.90 -4.24 5.72
CA LEU A 124 2.15 -4.77 7.07
C LEU A 124 2.70 -3.69 8.01
N LYS A 125 3.70 -2.94 7.57
CA LYS A 125 4.29 -1.81 8.31
C LYS A 125 3.24 -0.76 8.67
N THR A 126 2.34 -0.44 7.74
CA THR A 126 1.27 0.53 7.97
C THR A 126 0.22 0.02 8.94
N ALA A 127 -0.30 -1.19 8.73
CA ALA A 127 -1.27 -1.82 9.62
C ALA A 127 -0.72 -1.99 11.05
N TYR A 128 0.58 -2.26 11.19
CA TYR A 128 1.21 -2.32 12.50
C TYR A 128 1.14 -0.98 13.24
N LEU A 129 1.46 0.14 12.57
CA LEU A 129 1.42 1.45 13.18
C LEU A 129 -0.01 1.90 13.51
N LEU A 130 -0.96 1.69 12.58
CA LEU A 130 -2.33 2.18 12.73
C LEU A 130 -3.17 1.28 13.63
N ASP A 131 -3.12 -0.04 13.45
CA ASP A 131 -4.03 -0.96 14.13
C ASP A 131 -3.45 -1.48 15.44
N LYS A 132 -2.15 -1.83 15.44
CA LYS A 132 -1.50 -2.46 16.61
C LYS A 132 -0.91 -1.41 17.57
N GLN A 133 -0.23 -0.38 17.05
CA GLN A 133 0.25 0.74 17.87
C GLN A 133 -0.80 1.84 18.07
N ARG A 134 -1.95 1.77 17.39
CA ARG A 134 -3.06 2.73 17.51
C ARG A 134 -2.66 4.17 17.21
N LYS A 135 -1.64 4.37 16.37
CA LYS A 135 -1.25 5.70 15.90
C LYS A 135 -2.30 6.22 14.93
N THR A 136 -2.56 7.52 15.00
CA THR A 136 -3.33 8.22 13.97
C THR A 136 -2.47 8.45 12.74
N LEU A 137 -3.12 8.57 11.57
CA LEU A 137 -2.43 8.93 10.33
C LEU A 137 -1.59 10.21 10.47
N SER A 138 -2.15 11.24 11.13
CA SER A 138 -1.47 12.52 11.31
C SER A 138 -0.20 12.39 12.16
N GLN A 139 -0.19 11.52 13.17
CA GLN A 139 1.01 11.24 13.97
C GLN A 139 2.08 10.56 13.11
N VAL A 140 1.71 9.56 12.32
CA VAL A 140 2.65 8.84 11.46
C VAL A 140 3.25 9.75 10.38
N PHE A 141 2.45 10.61 9.75
CA PHE A 141 2.94 11.52 8.68
C PHE A 141 3.60 12.80 9.22
N SER A 142 3.48 13.11 10.51
CA SER A 142 4.20 14.24 11.12
C SER A 142 5.60 13.85 11.58
N ASP A 143 5.77 12.61 12.03
CA ASP A 143 7.05 12.03 12.46
C ASP A 143 7.15 10.58 11.94
N PRO A 144 7.45 10.39 10.64
CA PRO A 144 7.48 9.08 10.03
C PRO A 144 8.66 8.27 10.60
N PRO A 145 8.41 7.09 11.19
CA PRO A 145 9.50 6.25 11.68
C PRO A 145 10.38 5.80 10.51
N GLY A 146 11.65 5.52 10.80
CA GLY A 146 12.55 4.94 9.81
C GLY A 146 12.09 3.53 9.40
N ASP A 147 12.34 3.14 8.15
CA ASP A 147 11.90 1.84 7.63
C ASP A 147 12.43 0.66 8.47
N ALA A 148 13.75 0.65 8.69
CA ALA A 148 14.42 -0.33 9.54
C ALA A 148 13.92 -0.30 11.01
N GLN A 149 13.48 0.85 11.50
CA GLN A 149 12.92 0.96 12.85
C GLN A 149 11.58 0.23 12.96
N VAL A 150 10.69 0.39 11.96
CA VAL A 150 9.42 -0.34 11.93
C VAL A 150 9.67 -1.84 11.80
N GLU A 151 10.65 -2.25 11.00
CA GLU A 151 11.05 -3.66 10.91
C GLU A 151 11.53 -4.22 12.25
N THR A 152 12.36 -3.48 12.99
CA THR A 152 12.78 -3.90 14.34
C THR A 152 11.57 -4.08 15.24
N TRP A 153 10.66 -3.12 15.27
CA TRP A 153 9.43 -3.24 16.07
C TRP A 153 8.55 -4.40 15.65
N LEU A 154 8.43 -4.69 14.36
CA LEU A 154 7.73 -5.87 13.86
C LEU A 154 8.41 -7.16 14.33
N ARG A 155 9.74 -7.26 14.32
CA ARG A 155 10.45 -8.45 14.80
C ARG A 155 10.30 -8.66 16.32
N GLU A 156 10.21 -7.57 17.06
CA GLU A 156 10.00 -7.56 18.50
C GLU A 156 8.53 -7.76 18.89
N TYR A 157 7.59 -7.48 17.98
CA TYR A 157 6.17 -7.65 18.23
C TYR A 157 5.84 -9.08 18.64
N ARG A 158 5.11 -9.20 19.74
CA ARG A 158 4.52 -10.46 20.22
C ARG A 158 3.02 -10.26 20.25
N PRO A 159 2.25 -11.05 19.49
CA PRO A 159 0.79 -11.03 19.62
C PRO A 159 0.45 -11.29 21.07
N LEU A 160 -0.55 -10.57 21.59
CA LEU A 160 -1.15 -10.94 22.87
C LEU A 160 -1.65 -12.38 22.70
N ARG A 161 -1.17 -13.31 23.52
CA ARG A 161 -1.70 -14.67 23.51
C ARG A 161 -3.18 -14.56 23.85
N ASP A 162 -4.04 -15.01 22.93
CA ASP A 162 -5.45 -15.20 23.24
C ASP A 162 -5.53 -16.20 24.39
N PHE A 163 -6.07 -15.77 25.53
CA PHE A 163 -6.31 -16.60 26.71
C PHE A 163 -7.49 -17.57 26.50
N LYS A 164 -7.70 -18.08 25.28
CA LYS A 164 -8.85 -18.93 24.96
C LYS A 164 -8.65 -20.43 25.18
N ASP A 165 -7.45 -20.85 25.58
CA ASP A 165 -7.14 -22.26 25.89
C ASP A 165 -6.73 -22.46 27.36
N ARG A 166 -7.60 -22.08 28.30
CA ARG A 166 -7.53 -22.54 29.70
C ARG A 166 -8.90 -22.94 30.21
#